data_AF-A0A455U6Y3-F1
#
_entry.id   AF-A0A455U6Y3-F1
#
_cell.length_a   1.000
_cell.length_b   1.000
_cell.length_c   1.000
_cell.angle_alpha   90.00
_cell.angle_beta   90.00
_cell.angle_gamma   90.00
#
_symmetry.space_group_name_H-M   'P 1'
#
loop_
_entity.id
_entity.type
_entity.pdbx_description
1 polymer ?
#
loop_
_entity_poly.entity_id
_entity_poly.type
_entity_poly.pdbx_seq_one_letter_code
_entity_poly.pdbx_strand_id
1 'polypeptide(L)'
;MEKQLPKPAFELDAIARVTHEVNRAYCQALGDDSQPTWEEAPDWQKDSARMGVCMHLANPNGGPQAGHESWMRQKLAEGWVYGPVKDPVLKQHPCMVPFSALPREQQAKDFIFRAVVLALA
;
A
#
# COMPACT_ATOMS: atom_id res chain seq x y z
N MET A 1 19.09 -19.56 20.79
CA MET A 1 17.62 -19.60 20.84
C MET A 1 17.12 -18.38 20.06
N GLU A 2 16.62 -18.58 18.84
CA GLU A 2 15.91 -17.52 18.12
C GLU A 2 14.63 -17.20 18.90
N LYS A 3 14.46 -15.94 19.29
CA LYS A 3 13.20 -15.48 19.86
C LYS A 3 12.17 -15.48 18.75
N GLN A 4 11.22 -16.41 18.82
CA GLN A 4 10.08 -16.46 17.92
C GLN A 4 9.29 -15.17 18.10
N LEU A 5 9.22 -14.36 17.03
CA LEU A 5 8.42 -13.15 17.01
C LEU A 5 6.94 -13.51 17.28
N PRO A 6 6.19 -12.70 18.03
CA PRO A 6 4.78 -12.95 18.28
C PRO A 6 4.05 -13.12 16.93
N LYS A 7 3.25 -14.18 16.83
CA LYS A 7 2.36 -14.40 15.68
C LYS A 7 1.40 -13.21 15.62
N PRO A 8 1.19 -12.61 14.43
CA PRO A 8 0.28 -11.49 14.33
C PRO A 8 -1.13 -11.90 14.79
N ALA A 9 -1.83 -10.98 15.44
CA ALA A 9 -3.18 -11.25 15.96
C ALA A 9 -4.17 -11.63 14.85
N PHE A 10 -3.89 -11.21 13.62
CA PHE A 10 -4.66 -11.51 12.42
C PHE A 10 -3.80 -12.13 11.32
N GLU A 11 -4.41 -12.99 10.51
CA GLU A 11 -3.78 -13.55 9.31
C GLU A 11 -3.43 -12.44 8.30
N LEU A 12 -2.35 -12.62 7.54
CA LEU A 12 -1.83 -11.64 6.58
C LEU A 12 -2.92 -11.13 5.62
N ASP A 13 -3.72 -12.05 5.06
CA ASP A 13 -4.78 -11.72 4.11
C ASP A 13 -5.91 -10.92 4.74
N ALA A 14 -6.17 -11.10 6.04
CA ALA A 14 -7.15 -10.29 6.76
C ALA A 14 -6.66 -8.84 6.91
N ILE A 15 -5.39 -8.65 7.27
CA ILE A 15 -4.78 -7.31 7.38
C ILE A 15 -4.70 -6.64 5.99
N ALA A 16 -4.31 -7.38 4.95
CA ALA A 16 -4.24 -6.87 3.58
C ALA A 16 -5.63 -6.44 3.06
N ARG A 17 -6.67 -7.22 3.36
CA ARG A 17 -8.05 -6.85 3.03
C ARG A 17 -8.49 -5.57 3.74
N VAL A 18 -8.26 -5.45 5.05
CA VAL A 18 -8.68 -4.27 5.82
C VAL A 18 -7.93 -3.02 5.35
N THR A 19 -6.61 -3.11 5.16
CA THR A 19 -5.83 -1.99 4.64
C THR A 19 -6.30 -1.52 3.26
N HIS A 20 -6.61 -2.46 2.35
CA HIS A 20 -7.21 -2.15 1.03
C HIS A 20 -8.55 -1.45 1.17
N GLU A 21 -9.50 -2.00 1.93
CA GLU A 21 -10.84 -1.42 2.07
C GLU A 21 -10.83 -0.07 2.76
N VAL A 22 -9.98 0.13 3.77
CA VAL A 22 -9.82 1.44 4.43
C VAL A 22 -9.26 2.48 3.45
N ASN A 23 -8.24 2.12 2.68
CA ASN A 23 -7.66 2.99 1.65
C ASN A 23 -8.67 3.28 0.52
N ARG A 24 -9.47 2.29 0.13
CA ARG A 24 -10.56 2.43 -0.84
C ARG A 24 -11.59 3.44 -0.34
N ALA A 25 -12.09 3.28 0.89
CA ALA A 25 -13.03 4.20 1.52
C ALA A 25 -12.46 5.62 1.65
N TYR A 26 -11.17 5.76 1.96
CA TYR A 26 -10.50 7.06 1.96
C TYR A 26 -10.49 7.73 0.58
N CYS A 27 -10.19 6.98 -0.49
CA CYS A 27 -10.29 7.48 -1.86
C CYS A 27 -11.71 7.94 -2.21
N GLN A 28 -12.74 7.18 -1.83
CA GLN A 28 -14.14 7.58 -2.05
C GLN A 28 -14.51 8.88 -1.35
N ALA A 29 -14.00 9.10 -0.13
CA ALA A 29 -14.21 10.35 0.59
C ALA A 29 -13.58 11.56 -0.11
N LEU A 30 -12.59 11.34 -0.98
CA LEU A 30 -11.99 12.35 -1.85
C LEU A 30 -12.66 12.47 -3.23
N GLY A 31 -13.71 11.67 -3.50
CA GLY A 31 -14.39 11.60 -4.78
C GLY A 31 -13.72 10.68 -5.82
N ASP A 32 -12.80 9.81 -5.40
CA ASP A 32 -12.16 8.80 -6.25
C ASP A 32 -12.78 7.41 -6.02
N ASP A 33 -13.69 7.02 -6.91
CA ASP A 33 -14.31 5.69 -6.95
C ASP A 33 -13.60 4.71 -7.90
N SER A 34 -12.37 5.01 -8.34
CA SER A 34 -11.66 4.18 -9.32
C SER A 34 -11.12 2.84 -8.76
N GLN A 35 -11.08 2.69 -7.44
CA GLN A 35 -10.55 1.48 -6.80
C GLN A 35 -11.64 0.40 -6.64
N PRO A 36 -11.41 -0.84 -7.13
CA PRO A 36 -12.36 -1.94 -6.94
C PRO A 36 -12.42 -2.38 -5.48
N THR A 37 -13.52 -3.04 -5.11
CA THR A 37 -13.61 -3.77 -3.83
C THR A 37 -12.52 -4.85 -3.74
N TRP A 38 -12.20 -5.31 -2.54
CA TRP A 38 -11.23 -6.40 -2.35
C TRP A 38 -11.63 -7.65 -3.14
N GLU A 39 -12.92 -8.00 -3.17
CA GLU A 39 -13.44 -9.16 -3.89
C GLU A 39 -13.13 -9.07 -5.39
N GLU A 40 -13.35 -7.90 -5.98
CA GLU A 40 -13.21 -7.63 -7.42
C GLU A 40 -11.78 -7.21 -7.82
N ALA A 41 -10.93 -6.89 -6.84
CA ALA A 41 -9.57 -6.46 -7.11
C ALA A 41 -8.77 -7.57 -7.80
N PRO A 42 -8.00 -7.25 -8.85
CA PRO A 42 -7.13 -8.21 -9.51
C PRO A 42 -6.00 -8.66 -8.57
N ASP A 43 -5.47 -9.86 -8.81
CA ASP A 43 -4.47 -10.47 -7.92
C ASP A 43 -3.25 -9.58 -7.69
N TRP A 44 -2.76 -8.89 -8.72
CA TRP A 44 -1.63 -7.98 -8.59
C TRP A 44 -1.87 -6.84 -7.59
N GLN A 45 -3.13 -6.40 -7.42
CA GLN A 45 -3.48 -5.35 -6.47
C GLN A 45 -3.56 -5.92 -5.05
N LYS A 46 -4.13 -7.12 -4.88
CA LYS A 46 -4.14 -7.85 -3.62
C LYS A 46 -2.72 -8.17 -3.15
N ASP A 47 -1.86 -8.60 -4.07
CA ASP A 47 -0.45 -8.89 -3.80
C ASP A 47 0.33 -7.63 -3.42
N SER A 48 0.04 -6.49 -4.05
CA SER A 48 0.61 -5.20 -3.64
C SER A 48 0.22 -4.84 -2.20
N ALA A 49 -1.02 -5.08 -1.78
CA ALA A 49 -1.45 -4.85 -0.41
C ALA A 49 -0.72 -5.80 0.57
N ARG A 50 -0.67 -7.11 0.27
CA ARG A 50 0.06 -8.10 1.07
C ARG A 50 1.54 -7.71 1.24
N MET A 51 2.19 -7.28 0.17
CA MET A 51 3.59 -6.81 0.22
C MET A 51 3.76 -5.62 1.16
N GLY A 52 2.85 -4.64 1.09
CA GLY A 52 2.83 -3.49 2.01
C GLY A 52 2.67 -3.90 3.47
N VAL A 53 1.77 -4.86 3.75
CA VAL A 53 1.60 -5.41 5.10
C VAL A 53 2.88 -6.10 5.56
N CYS A 54 3.43 -7.02 4.77
CA CYS A 54 4.67 -7.72 5.10
C CYS A 54 5.82 -6.76 5.39
N MET A 55 5.96 -5.70 4.59
CA MET A 55 7.00 -4.69 4.79
C MET A 55 6.85 -3.97 6.13
N HIS A 56 5.64 -3.51 6.48
CA HIS A 56 5.41 -2.85 7.77
C HIS A 56 5.52 -3.80 8.97
N LEU A 57 5.15 -5.08 8.82
CA LEU A 57 5.37 -6.09 9.86
C LEU A 57 6.86 -6.38 10.07
N ALA A 58 7.65 -6.42 8.99
CA ALA A 58 9.09 -6.63 9.06
C ALA A 58 9.85 -5.38 9.57
N ASN A 59 9.26 -4.19 9.42
CA ASN A 59 9.86 -2.92 9.84
C ASN A 59 8.83 -2.02 10.57
N PRO A 60 8.41 -2.39 11.80
CA PRO A 60 7.35 -1.66 12.53
C PRO A 60 7.75 -0.22 12.89
N ASN A 61 9.05 0.03 13.03
CA ASN A 61 9.60 1.37 13.31
C ASN A 61 9.79 2.21 12.04
N GLY A 62 9.60 1.63 10.85
CA GLY A 62 9.61 2.36 9.59
C GLY A 62 8.49 3.38 9.52
N GLY A 63 8.78 4.60 9.09
CA GLY A 63 7.79 5.65 8.90
C GLY A 63 6.84 5.35 7.73
N PRO A 64 5.81 6.20 7.53
CA PRO A 64 4.88 6.08 6.40
C PRO A 64 5.60 6.06 5.04
N GLN A 65 6.67 6.84 4.86
CA GLN A 65 7.40 6.86 3.60
C GLN A 65 7.99 5.50 3.20
N ALA A 66 8.24 4.59 4.17
CA ALA A 66 8.77 3.27 3.87
C ALA A 66 7.80 2.43 3.02
N GLY A 67 6.48 2.63 3.24
CA GLY A 67 5.41 2.04 2.43
C GLY A 67 5.56 2.43 0.97
N HIS A 68 5.52 3.73 0.74
CA HIS A 68 5.67 4.33 -0.58
C HIS A 68 6.99 3.95 -1.26
N GLU A 69 8.12 4.05 -0.56
CA GLU A 69 9.44 3.74 -1.13
C GLU A 69 9.56 2.27 -1.53
N SER A 70 8.98 1.36 -0.74
CA SER A 70 8.91 -0.07 -1.07
C SER A 70 8.03 -0.31 -2.29
N TRP A 71 6.83 0.27 -2.32
CA TRP A 71 5.92 0.20 -3.47
C TRP A 71 6.57 0.75 -4.74
N MET A 72 7.17 1.93 -4.67
CA MET A 72 7.82 2.58 -5.81
C MET A 72 8.99 1.76 -6.33
N ARG A 73 9.81 1.18 -5.44
CA ARG A 73 10.92 0.29 -5.84
C ARG A 73 10.44 -0.94 -6.58
N GLN A 74 9.38 -1.58 -6.10
CA GLN A 74 8.75 -2.70 -6.80
C GLN A 74 8.25 -2.28 -8.18
N LYS A 75 7.52 -1.16 -8.25
CA LYS A 75 6.99 -0.65 -9.52
C LYS A 75 8.09 -0.30 -10.51
N LEU A 76 9.19 0.32 -10.07
CA LEU A 76 10.36 0.56 -10.91
C LEU A 76 10.96 -0.75 -11.45
N ALA A 77 11.09 -1.78 -10.61
CA ALA A 77 11.58 -3.09 -11.04
C ALA A 77 10.65 -3.80 -12.04
N GLU A 78 9.33 -3.55 -11.94
CA GLU A 78 8.33 -4.01 -12.89
C GLU A 78 8.28 -3.16 -14.18
N GLY A 79 9.11 -2.11 -14.30
CA GLY A 79 9.21 -1.23 -15.46
C GLY A 79 8.19 -0.09 -15.47
N TRP A 80 7.62 0.27 -14.32
CA TRP A 80 6.76 1.45 -14.21
C TRP A 80 7.57 2.74 -14.21
N VAL A 81 6.98 3.77 -14.81
CA VAL A 81 7.56 5.12 -14.92
C VAL A 81 6.54 6.17 -14.51
N TYR A 82 7.01 7.40 -14.31
CA TYR A 82 6.11 8.53 -14.11
C TYR A 82 5.25 8.78 -15.35
N GLY A 83 3.97 9.04 -15.12
CA GLY A 83 3.07 9.64 -16.09
C GLY A 83 1.93 10.37 -15.37
N PRO A 84 1.31 11.36 -16.01
CA PRO A 84 0.34 12.25 -15.37
C PRO A 84 -0.96 11.53 -14.95
N VAL A 85 -1.24 10.38 -15.55
CA VAL A 85 -2.41 9.54 -15.28
C VAL A 85 -1.93 8.11 -15.14
N LYS A 86 -2.63 7.32 -14.32
CA LYS A 86 -2.35 5.89 -14.19
C LYS A 86 -2.73 5.17 -15.49
N ASP A 87 -1.76 4.51 -16.10
CA ASP A 87 -1.96 3.67 -17.28
C ASP A 87 -1.25 2.32 -17.06
N PRO A 88 -1.99 1.23 -16.78
CA PRO A 88 -1.40 -0.08 -16.59
C PRO A 88 -0.74 -0.68 -17.83
N VAL A 89 -1.18 -0.30 -19.04
CA VAL A 89 -0.63 -0.80 -20.31
C VAL A 89 0.72 -0.15 -20.58
N LEU A 90 0.80 1.18 -20.42
CA LEU A 90 2.06 1.93 -20.54
C LEU A 90 2.93 1.87 -19.29
N LYS A 91 2.45 1.23 -18.21
CA LYS A 91 3.07 1.19 -16.87
C LYS A 91 3.39 2.58 -16.33
N GLN A 92 2.44 3.50 -16.42
CA GLN A 92 2.60 4.86 -15.90
C GLN A 92 1.80 5.04 -14.62
N HIS A 93 2.36 5.77 -13.65
CA HIS A 93 1.62 6.17 -12.44
C HIS A 93 2.04 7.57 -11.97
N PRO A 94 1.10 8.45 -11.58
CA PRO A 94 1.40 9.82 -11.12
C PRO A 94 2.20 9.85 -9.81
N CYS A 95 2.17 8.75 -9.06
CA CYS A 95 2.88 8.60 -7.79
C CYS A 95 4.31 8.06 -7.95
N MET A 96 4.84 7.87 -9.17
CA MET A 96 6.26 7.52 -9.37
C MET A 96 7.18 8.72 -9.14
N VAL A 97 7.09 9.30 -7.95
CA VAL A 97 7.86 10.45 -7.45
C VAL A 97 8.26 10.18 -5.99
N PRO A 98 9.30 10.85 -5.45
CA PRO A 98 9.65 10.72 -4.04
C PRO A 98 8.48 11.04 -3.11
N PHE A 99 8.42 10.40 -1.93
CA PHE A 99 7.33 10.59 -0.96
C PHE A 99 7.07 12.07 -0.63
N SER A 100 8.13 12.87 -0.49
CA SER A 100 8.04 14.30 -0.20
C SER A 100 7.40 15.14 -1.32
N ALA A 101 7.34 14.60 -2.55
CA ALA A 101 6.74 15.24 -3.72
C ALA A 101 5.31 14.76 -3.99
N LEU A 102 4.81 13.77 -3.24
CA LEU A 102 3.43 13.33 -3.35
C LEU A 102 2.46 14.43 -2.90
N PRO A 103 1.28 14.53 -3.53
CA PRO A 103 0.16 15.25 -2.95
C PRO A 103 -0.17 14.76 -1.54
N ARG A 104 -0.72 15.64 -0.69
CA ARG A 104 -0.98 15.32 0.74
C ARG A 104 -1.95 14.16 0.89
N GLU A 105 -2.94 14.08 0.03
CA GLU A 105 -3.91 13.01 -0.08
C GLU A 105 -3.26 11.67 -0.44
N GLN A 106 -2.20 11.66 -1.26
CA GLN A 106 -1.47 10.42 -1.55
C GLN A 106 -0.57 10.03 -0.37
N GLN A 107 0.10 10.99 0.27
CA GLN A 107 0.86 10.72 1.50
C GLN A 107 -0.03 10.13 2.59
N ALA A 108 -1.24 10.67 2.77
CA ALA A 108 -2.18 10.23 3.80
C ALA A 108 -2.50 8.73 3.71
N LYS A 109 -2.54 8.17 2.50
CA LYS A 109 -2.76 6.74 2.28
C LYS A 109 -1.68 5.89 2.95
N ASP A 110 -0.41 6.27 2.87
CA ASP A 110 0.68 5.57 3.55
C ASP A 110 0.58 5.66 5.07
N PHE A 111 0.18 6.82 5.62
CA PHE A 111 -0.05 6.99 7.05
C PHE A 111 -1.19 6.08 7.54
N ILE A 112 -2.31 6.07 6.83
CA ILE A 112 -3.49 5.27 7.15
C ILE A 112 -3.18 3.79 7.03
N PHE A 113 -2.56 3.37 5.92
CA PHE A 113 -2.18 1.98 5.68
C PHE A 113 -1.30 1.45 6.81
N ARG A 114 -0.24 2.19 7.16
CA ARG A 114 0.66 1.83 8.27
C ARG A 114 -0.08 1.73 9.60
N ALA A 115 -0.95 2.69 9.91
CA ALA A 115 -1.71 2.69 11.16
C ALA A 115 -2.60 1.45 11.29
N VAL A 116 -3.27 1.05 10.21
CA VAL A 116 -4.09 -0.17 10.17
C VAL A 116 -3.23 -1.42 10.36
N VAL A 117 -2.09 -1.53 9.68
CA VAL A 117 -1.19 -2.69 9.87
C VAL A 117 -0.77 -2.81 11.33
N LEU A 118 -0.30 -1.73 11.95
CA LEU A 118 0.18 -1.77 13.33
C LEU A 118 -0.94 -2.02 14.35
N ALA A 119 -2.17 -1.62 14.06
CA ALA A 119 -3.31 -1.86 14.93
C ALA A 119 -3.79 -3.32 14.89
N LEU A 120 -3.50 -4.05 13.81
CA LEU A 120 -3.91 -5.45 13.59
C LEU A 120 -2.76 -6.45 13.66
N ALA A 121 -1.52 -5.99 13.80
CA ALA A 121 -0.33 -6.82 13.97
C ALA A 121 -0.27 -7.43 15.37
#